data_AF-A0A3N6A601-F1
#
_entry.id   AF-A0A3N6A601-F1
#
_cell.length_a   1.000
_cell.length_b   1.000
_cell.length_c   1.000
_cell.angle_alpha   90.00
_cell.angle_beta   90.00
_cell.angle_gamma   90.00
#
_symmetry.space_group_name_H-M   'P 1'
#
loop_
_entity.id
_entity.type
_entity.pdbx_description
1 polymer ?
#
loop_
_entity_poly.entity_id
_entity_poly.type
_entity_poly.pdbx_seq_one_letter_code
_entity_poly.pdbx_strand_id
1 'polypeptide(L)'
;MDYKSSGVNIDAGNETVRRIKGLARSTFTGGVLSEIGSFGGLFRLGPGRHADPVLVASADGVGTKLKVAFMANRHDTVGEDLVNHCVNDILVQGARPLFFL
;
A
#
# COMPACT_ATOMS: atom_id res chain seq x y z
N MET A 1 -14.31 21.17 -20.83
CA MET A 1 -13.17 20.89 -19.92
C MET A 1 -13.06 19.39 -19.81
N ASP A 2 -11.90 18.82 -20.14
CA ASP A 2 -11.62 17.41 -19.94
C ASP A 2 -10.88 17.24 -18.61
N TYR A 3 -11.23 16.23 -17.80
CA TYR A 3 -10.56 15.94 -16.54
C TYR A 3 -9.07 15.63 -16.74
N LYS A 4 -8.70 15.22 -17.96
CA LYS A 4 -7.31 15.03 -18.38
C LYS A 4 -6.49 16.33 -18.41
N SER A 5 -7.11 17.48 -18.69
CA SER A 5 -6.39 18.76 -18.76
C SER A 5 -6.00 19.33 -17.39
N SER A 6 -6.53 18.78 -16.29
CA SER A 6 -6.05 19.05 -14.92
C SER A 6 -4.94 18.10 -14.47
N GLY A 7 -4.42 17.25 -15.37
CA GLY A 7 -3.35 16.29 -15.09
C GLY A 7 -3.84 14.92 -14.60
N VAL A 8 -5.16 14.68 -14.53
CA VAL A 8 -5.72 13.41 -14.08
C VAL A 8 -6.14 12.55 -15.28
N ASN A 9 -5.35 11.51 -15.57
CA ASN A 9 -5.69 10.53 -16.60
C ASN A 9 -6.35 9.29 -15.96
N ILE A 10 -7.69 9.27 -15.95
CA ILE A 10 -8.49 8.18 -15.37
C ILE A 10 -8.18 6.84 -16.06
N ASP A 11 -7.98 6.83 -17.37
CA ASP A 11 -7.68 5.61 -18.12
C ASP A 11 -6.32 5.02 -17.73
N ALA A 12 -5.31 5.87 -17.56
CA ALA A 12 -3.98 5.45 -17.10
C ALA A 12 -4.04 4.91 -15.65
N GLY A 13 -4.85 5.53 -14.79
CA GLY A 13 -5.12 5.03 -13.44
C GLY A 13 -5.75 3.64 -13.48
N ASN A 14 -6.83 3.47 -14.26
CA ASN A 14 -7.52 2.20 -14.43
C ASN A 14 -6.62 1.11 -15.03
N GLU A 15 -5.75 1.46 -15.98
CA GLU A 15 -4.79 0.53 -16.55
C GLU A 15 -3.75 0.07 -15.52
N THR A 16 -3.23 0.99 -14.71
CA THR A 16 -2.29 0.67 -13.63
C THR A 16 -2.95 -0.31 -12.64
N VAL A 17 -4.18 0.01 -12.22
CA VAL A 17 -4.99 -0.87 -11.35
C VAL A 17 -5.15 -2.27 -11.96
N ARG A 18 -5.48 -2.38 -13.25
CA ARG A 18 -5.58 -3.68 -13.94
C ARG A 18 -4.29 -4.48 -13.90
N ARG A 19 -3.14 -3.84 -14.11
CA ARG A 19 -1.82 -4.50 -14.13
C ARG A 19 -1.41 -5.00 -12.74
N ILE A 20 -1.66 -4.24 -11.68
CA ILE A 20 -1.24 -4.60 -10.33
C ILE A 20 -2.24 -5.50 -9.59
N LYS A 21 -3.48 -5.62 -10.09
CA LYS A 21 -4.57 -6.32 -9.41
C LYS A 21 -4.20 -7.74 -8.96
N GLY A 22 -3.50 -8.51 -9.80
CA GLY A 22 -3.05 -9.86 -9.45
C GLY A 22 -2.03 -9.88 -8.32
N LEU A 23 -1.02 -8.99 -8.39
CA LEU A 23 0.03 -8.87 -7.38
C LEU A 23 -0.55 -8.46 -6.03
N ALA A 24 -1.38 -7.42 -6.00
CA ALA A 24 -1.94 -6.94 -4.75
C ALA A 24 -3.03 -7.88 -4.21
N ARG A 25 -3.74 -8.66 -5.04
CA ARG A 25 -4.60 -9.75 -4.55
C ARG A 25 -3.81 -10.87 -3.87
N SER A 26 -2.57 -11.12 -4.27
CA SER A 26 -1.73 -12.15 -3.64
C SER A 26 -1.36 -11.83 -2.19
N THR A 27 -1.50 -10.57 -1.75
CA THR A 27 -1.21 -10.14 -0.37
C THR A 27 -2.44 -10.21 0.54
N PHE A 28 -3.61 -10.60 0.01
CA PHE A 28 -4.86 -10.59 0.78
C PHE A 28 -4.81 -11.57 1.95
N THR A 29 -5.34 -11.13 3.08
CA THR A 29 -5.57 -11.96 4.26
C THR A 29 -7.07 -12.05 4.53
N GLY A 30 -7.49 -12.93 5.44
CA GLY A 30 -8.92 -13.11 5.77
C GLY A 30 -9.62 -11.87 6.36
N GLY A 31 -8.88 -10.79 6.68
CA GLY A 31 -9.46 -9.52 7.11
C GLY A 31 -9.92 -8.63 5.95
N VAL A 32 -9.46 -8.85 4.72
CA VAL A 32 -9.80 -7.99 3.58
C VAL A 32 -11.25 -8.23 3.16
N LEU A 33 -12.05 -7.15 3.05
CA LEU A 33 -13.48 -7.21 2.67
C LEU A 33 -13.78 -6.58 1.30
N SER A 34 -12.79 -5.93 0.68
CA SER A 34 -12.95 -5.18 -0.57
C SER A 34 -12.03 -5.72 -1.66
N GLU A 35 -12.44 -5.52 -2.91
CA GLU A 35 -11.61 -5.77 -4.09
C GLU A 35 -10.78 -4.54 -4.47
N ILE A 36 -9.71 -4.77 -5.24
CA ILE A 36 -8.91 -3.68 -5.81
C ILE A 36 -9.68 -2.98 -6.91
N GLY A 37 -9.70 -1.64 -6.85
CA GLY A 37 -10.42 -0.76 -7.78
C GLY A 37 -11.67 -0.12 -7.18
N SER A 38 -12.01 -0.43 -5.92
CA SER A 38 -12.99 0.37 -5.16
C SER A 38 -12.39 1.71 -4.74
N PHE A 39 -13.25 2.66 -4.35
CA PHE A 39 -12.83 3.97 -3.85
C PHE A 39 -11.98 3.89 -2.57
N GLY A 40 -12.19 2.86 -1.76
CA GLY A 40 -11.40 2.60 -0.55
C GLY A 40 -11.30 1.11 -0.24
N GLY A 41 -10.20 0.74 0.42
CA GLY A 41 -9.98 -0.60 0.96
C GLY A 41 -10.71 -0.80 2.29
N LEU A 42 -11.25 -2.00 2.51
CA LEU A 42 -11.98 -2.36 3.72
C LEU A 42 -11.28 -3.55 4.40
N PHE A 43 -11.04 -3.42 5.71
CA PHE A 43 -10.41 -4.46 6.53
C PHE A 43 -11.19 -4.69 7.82
N ARG A 44 -11.46 -5.95 8.14
CA ARG A 44 -12.12 -6.39 9.38
C ARG A 44 -11.08 -6.78 10.42
N LEU A 45 -11.13 -6.13 11.58
CA LEU A 45 -10.49 -6.64 12.79
C LEU A 45 -11.26 -7.87 13.27
N GLY A 46 -10.64 -9.05 13.18
CA GLY A 46 -11.30 -10.32 13.55
C GLY A 46 -11.71 -10.34 15.03
N PRO A 47 -12.90 -10.88 15.36
CA PRO A 47 -13.36 -10.94 16.75
C PRO A 47 -12.43 -11.82 17.61
N GLY A 48 -12.19 -11.40 18.86
CA GLY A 48 -11.49 -12.20 19.86
C GLY A 48 -9.96 -12.28 19.74
N ARG A 49 -9.33 -11.58 18.80
CA ARG A 49 -7.86 -11.57 18.70
C ARG A 49 -7.18 -10.67 19.76
N HIS A 50 -7.86 -9.61 20.20
CA HIS A 50 -7.36 -8.65 21.19
C HIS A 50 -8.53 -8.17 22.04
N ALA A 51 -8.34 -8.08 23.36
CA ALA A 51 -9.38 -7.63 24.28
C ALA A 51 -9.69 -6.13 24.14
N ASP A 52 -8.65 -5.32 23.91
CA ASP A 52 -8.74 -3.87 23.71
C ASP A 52 -7.75 -3.46 22.59
N PRO A 53 -8.16 -3.55 21.31
CA PRO A 53 -7.25 -3.32 20.19
C PRO A 53 -6.95 -1.83 20.00
N VAL A 54 -5.67 -1.49 19.89
CA VAL A 54 -5.20 -0.15 19.49
C VAL A 54 -4.71 -0.20 18.05
N LEU A 55 -5.10 0.80 17.25
CA LEU A 55 -4.58 0.98 15.89
C LEU A 55 -3.30 1.83 15.92
N VAL A 56 -2.25 1.31 15.30
CA VAL A 56 -0.99 2.02 15.08
C VAL A 56 -0.83 2.23 13.57
N ALA A 57 -0.55 3.45 13.16
CA ALA A 57 -0.34 3.81 11.77
C ALA A 57 1.00 4.52 11.60
N SER A 58 1.69 4.23 10.50
CA SER A 58 2.85 4.98 10.03
C SER A 58 2.70 5.29 8.53
N ALA A 59 3.35 6.36 8.08
CA ALA A 59 3.39 6.78 6.68
C ALA A 59 4.77 7.37 6.37
N ASP A 60 5.54 6.66 5.56
CA ASP A 60 6.91 7.03 5.19
C ASP A 60 7.13 7.02 3.68
N GLY A 61 8.30 7.53 3.28
CA GLY A 61 8.80 7.47 1.91
C GLY A 61 10.14 6.75 1.80
N VAL A 62 10.49 6.34 0.57
CA VAL A 62 11.81 5.78 0.25
C VAL A 62 12.93 6.84 0.28
N GLY A 63 12.56 8.11 0.07
CA GLY A 63 13.50 9.23 0.07
C GLY A 63 14.43 9.25 -1.13
N THR A 64 15.65 9.78 -0.94
CA THR A 64 16.62 10.03 -2.02
C THR A 64 17.17 8.76 -2.67
N LYS A 65 16.96 7.57 -2.07
CA LYS A 65 17.30 6.28 -2.69
C LYS A 65 16.61 6.06 -4.04
N LEU A 66 15.44 6.69 -4.27
CA LEU A 66 14.79 6.70 -5.58
C LEU A 66 15.69 7.26 -6.70
N LYS A 67 16.55 8.25 -6.41
CA LYS A 67 17.51 8.79 -7.38
C LYS A 67 18.47 7.69 -7.86
N VAL A 68 18.95 6.85 -6.94
CA VAL A 68 19.83 5.72 -7.27
C VAL A 68 19.08 4.68 -8.08
N ALA A 69 17.83 4.37 -7.74
CA ALA A 69 16.98 3.46 -8.51
C ALA A 69 16.79 3.94 -9.96
N PHE A 70 16.58 5.25 -10.18
CA PHE A 70 16.52 5.83 -11.53
C PHE A 70 17.86 5.75 -12.26
N MET A 71 18.96 6.09 -11.60
CA MET A 71 20.31 6.00 -12.19
C MET A 71 20.67 4.56 -12.59
N ALA A 72 20.24 3.58 -11.81
CA ALA A 72 20.47 2.17 -12.06
C ALA A 72 19.44 1.53 -13.01
N ASN A 73 18.37 2.26 -13.37
CA ASN A 73 17.21 1.74 -14.09
C ASN A 73 16.64 0.44 -13.47
N ARG A 74 16.55 0.40 -12.14
CA ARG A 74 16.06 -0.75 -11.36
C ARG A 74 15.04 -0.31 -10.33
N HIS A 75 13.82 -0.79 -10.45
CA HIS A 75 12.66 -0.34 -9.65
C HIS A 75 11.95 -1.47 -8.90
N ASP A 76 12.42 -2.70 -9.07
CA ASP A 76 11.84 -3.92 -8.52
C ASP A 76 11.99 -4.04 -7.00
N THR A 77 12.93 -3.32 -6.39
CA THR A 77 13.20 -3.40 -4.94
C THR A 77 12.71 -2.21 -4.12
N VAL A 78 12.48 -1.05 -4.73
CA VAL A 78 12.15 0.17 -3.97
C VAL A 78 10.76 0.12 -3.32
N GLY A 79 9.88 -0.76 -3.79
CA GLY A 79 8.61 -1.04 -3.12
C GLY A 79 8.80 -1.75 -1.78
N GLU A 80 9.78 -2.65 -1.67
CA GLU A 80 10.12 -3.32 -0.40
C GLU A 80 10.72 -2.33 0.59
N ASP A 81 11.58 -1.43 0.11
CA ASP A 81 12.14 -0.35 0.94
C ASP A 81 11.02 0.51 1.57
N LEU A 82 10.00 0.86 0.77
CA LEU A 82 8.86 1.64 1.22
C LEU A 82 8.07 0.92 2.31
N VAL A 83 7.72 -0.35 2.08
CA VAL A 83 6.93 -1.14 3.04
C VAL A 83 7.71 -1.37 4.33
N ASN A 84 8.99 -1.70 4.23
CA ASN A 84 9.84 -1.97 5.39
C ASN A 84 10.02 -0.72 6.26
N HIS A 85 10.08 0.48 5.66
CA HIS A 85 10.18 1.72 6.43
C HIS A 85 8.98 1.89 7.37
N CYS A 86 7.76 1.82 6.82
CA CYS A 86 6.54 1.95 7.62
C CYS A 86 6.36 0.80 8.63
N VAL A 87 6.66 -0.45 8.22
CA VAL A 87 6.44 -1.64 9.08
C VAL A 87 7.39 -1.64 10.27
N ASN A 88 8.65 -1.24 10.09
CA ASN A 88 9.62 -1.19 11.19
C ASN A 88 9.25 -0.15 12.26
N ASP A 89 8.65 0.97 11.87
CA ASP A 89 8.20 2.03 12.79
C ASP A 89 7.08 1.57 13.73
N ILE A 90 6.17 0.72 13.24
CA ILE A 90 5.11 0.17 14.10
C ILE A 90 5.59 -1.04 14.89
N LEU A 91 6.60 -1.76 14.39
CA LEU A 91 7.17 -2.93 15.04
C LEU A 91 7.81 -2.59 16.38
N VAL A 92 8.42 -1.41 16.53
CA VAL A 92 9.01 -0.97 17.81
C VAL A 92 7.97 -0.78 18.92
N GLN A 93 6.69 -0.64 18.57
CA GLN A 93 5.58 -0.60 19.52
C GLN A 93 4.96 -1.99 19.77
N GLY A 94 5.49 -3.04 19.13
CA GLY A 94 4.92 -4.39 19.18
C GLY A 94 3.66 -4.56 18.33
N ALA A 95 3.36 -3.62 17.42
CA ALA A 95 2.19 -3.70 16.57
C ALA A 95 2.34 -4.79 15.49
N ARG A 96 1.21 -5.43 15.15
CA ARG A 96 1.13 -6.37 14.04
C ARG A 96 0.66 -5.64 12.77
N PRO A 97 1.42 -5.68 11.65
CA PRO A 97 0.97 -5.13 10.37
C PRO A 97 -0.32 -5.80 9.88
N LEU A 98 -1.28 -5.00 9.41
CA LEU A 98 -2.60 -5.46 8.95
C LEU A 98 -2.82 -5.28 7.45
N PHE A 99 -2.55 -4.09 6.92
CA PHE A 99 -2.70 -3.70 5.51
C PHE A 99 -1.73 -2.55 5.18
N PHE A 100 -1.57 -2.24 3.90
CA PHE A 100 -0.71 -1.17 3.37
C PHE A 100 -1.44 -0.46 2.21
N LEU A 101 -1.23 0.85 2.06
CA LEU A 101 -1.81 1.66 0.98
C LEU A 101 -0.74 2.25 0.06
#